data_AF-W1F4N0-F1
#
_entry.id   AF-W1F4N0-F1
#
_cell.length_a   1.000
_cell.length_b   1.000
_cell.length_c   1.000
_cell.angle_alpha   90.00
_cell.angle_beta   90.00
_cell.angle_gamma   90.00
#
_symmetry.space_group_name_H-M   'P 1'
#
loop_
_entity.id
_entity.type
_entity.pdbx_description
1 polymer ?
#
loop_
_entity_poly.entity_id
_entity_poly.type
_entity_poly.pdbx_seq_one_letter_code
_entity_poly.pdbx_strand_id
1 'polypeptide(L)'
;MNNRKWFPAEPEDVRDYLLYLQARGLAVKTIQQHLGQLNMLHRRSGLPRPSDSNAVSLVMRRIRKENVDAGERAKQALAFERTDFDQVRSTHGK
;
A
#
# COMPACT_ATOMS: atom_id res chain seq x y z
N MET A 1 26.87 1.27 6.82
CA MET A 1 26.13 1.07 5.55
C MET A 1 25.40 -0.26 5.65
N ASN A 2 24.09 -0.22 5.50
CA ASN A 2 23.17 -1.24 6.01
C ASN A 2 23.31 -2.58 5.25
N ASN A 3 23.78 -3.61 5.96
CA ASN A 3 23.88 -5.00 5.50
C ASN A 3 22.50 -5.68 5.50
N ARG A 4 21.49 -5.02 4.90
CA ARG A 4 20.14 -5.57 4.79
C ARG A 4 20.08 -6.56 3.64
N LYS A 5 19.56 -7.74 3.91
CA LYS A 5 19.31 -8.76 2.89
C LYS A 5 17.91 -8.57 2.34
N TRP A 6 17.80 -8.36 1.03
CA TRP A 6 16.50 -8.17 0.39
C TRP A 6 15.64 -9.44 0.41
N PHE A 7 16.24 -10.63 0.30
CA PHE A 7 15.51 -11.90 0.26
C PHE A 7 16.33 -13.08 0.81
N PRO A 8 15.80 -13.92 1.72
CA PRO A 8 14.54 -13.75 2.47
C PRO A 8 14.53 -12.42 3.23
N ALA A 9 13.36 -11.78 3.30
CA ALA A 9 13.25 -10.45 3.90
C ALA A 9 13.08 -10.60 5.42
N GLU A 10 14.02 -10.06 6.18
CA GLU A 10 13.95 -10.06 7.63
C GLU A 10 12.80 -9.15 8.11
N PRO A 11 11.98 -9.56 9.10
CA PRO A 11 10.84 -8.77 9.55
C PRO A 11 11.18 -7.35 10.03
N GLU A 12 12.34 -7.18 10.65
CA GLU A 12 12.83 -5.89 11.13
C GLU A 12 13.14 -4.93 9.96
N ASP A 13 13.73 -5.46 8.89
CA ASP A 13 14.01 -4.70 7.66
C ASP A 13 12.73 -4.35 6.92
N VAL A 14 11.75 -5.26 6.90
CA VAL A 14 10.41 -4.99 6.33
C VAL A 14 9.71 -3.91 7.15
N ARG A 15 9.78 -3.94 8.49
CA ARG A 15 9.22 -2.88 9.34
C ARG A 15 9.80 -1.52 8.98
N ASP A 16 11.12 -1.41 8.93
CA ASP A 16 11.81 -0.16 8.61
C ASP A 16 11.46 0.33 7.20
N TYR A 17 11.33 -0.59 6.24
CA TYR A 17 10.89 -0.29 4.89
C TYR A 17 9.46 0.27 4.84
N LEU A 18 8.51 -0.30 5.60
CA LEU A 18 7.13 0.18 5.65
C LEU A 18 7.04 1.57 6.28
N LEU A 19 7.83 1.86 7.32
CA LEU A 19 7.95 3.20 7.90
C LEU A 19 8.56 4.20 6.90
N TYR A 20 9.56 3.78 6.14
CA TYR A 20 10.10 4.58 5.04
C TYR A 20 9.04 4.91 3.98
N LEU A 21 8.19 3.95 3.60
CA LEU A 21 7.08 4.20 2.67
C LEU A 21 6.05 5.19 3.25
N GLN A 22 5.73 5.09 4.53
CA GLN A 22 4.86 6.05 5.23
C GLN A 22 5.48 7.46 5.24
N ALA A 23 6.77 7.59 5.58
CA ALA A 23 7.48 8.86 5.59
C ALA A 23 7.55 9.53 4.21
N ARG A 24 7.48 8.75 3.12
CA ARG A 24 7.34 9.26 1.75
C ARG A 24 5.93 9.76 1.40
N GLY A 25 4.97 9.66 2.32
CA GLY A 25 3.59 10.09 2.11
C GLY A 25 2.77 9.15 1.21
N LEU A 26 3.17 7.87 1.08
CA LEU A 26 2.37 6.91 0.33
C LEU A 26 1.09 6.56 1.10
N ALA A 27 -0.02 6.43 0.36
CA ALA A 27 -1.30 5.99 0.92
C ALA A 27 -1.18 4.60 1.56
N VAL A 28 -1.95 4.35 2.62
CA VAL A 28 -1.99 3.07 3.35
C VAL A 28 -2.25 1.90 2.41
N LYS A 29 -3.15 2.07 1.42
CA LYS A 29 -3.45 1.04 0.41
C LYS A 29 -2.23 0.67 -0.43
N THR A 30 -1.39 1.64 -0.77
CA THR A 30 -0.13 1.41 -1.49
C THR A 30 0.85 0.65 -0.60
N ILE A 31 1.02 1.05 0.66
CA ILE A 31 1.90 0.36 1.61
C ILE A 31 1.46 -1.10 1.81
N GLN A 32 0.16 -1.35 1.96
CA GLN A 32 -0.41 -2.70 2.02
C GLN A 32 -0.12 -3.52 0.77
N GLN A 33 -0.16 -2.90 -0.42
CA GLN A 33 0.19 -3.58 -1.65
C GLN A 33 1.65 -4.03 -1.66
N HIS A 34 2.59 -3.18 -1.23
CA HIS A 34 4.00 -3.54 -1.10
C HIS A 34 4.22 -4.74 -0.16
N LEU A 35 3.60 -4.70 1.03
CA LEU A 35 3.66 -5.84 1.96
C LEU A 35 2.99 -7.10 1.37
N GLY A 36 1.87 -6.95 0.66
CA GLY A 36 1.17 -8.04 0.00
C GLY A 36 2.03 -8.76 -1.05
N GLN A 37 2.79 -8.01 -1.85
CA GLN A 37 3.73 -8.59 -2.81
C GLN A 37 4.89 -9.33 -2.13
N LEU A 38 5.46 -8.78 -1.06
CA LEU A 38 6.50 -9.46 -0.27
C LEU A 38 5.97 -10.76 0.36
N ASN A 39 4.77 -10.72 0.92
CA ASN A 39 4.10 -11.89 1.48
C ASN A 39 3.83 -12.97 0.42
N MET A 40 3.37 -12.56 -0.76
CA MET A 40 3.14 -13.48 -1.88
C MET A 40 4.43 -14.15 -2.33
N LEU A 41 5.53 -13.38 -2.45
CA LEU A 41 6.84 -13.89 -2.82
C LEU A 41 7.32 -14.95 -1.82
N HIS A 42 7.29 -14.65 -0.51
CA HIS A 42 7.71 -15.60 0.53
C HIS A 42 6.85 -16.87 0.51
N ARG A 43 5.52 -16.71 0.44
CA ARG A 43 4.59 -17.85 0.41
C ARG A 43 4.86 -18.77 -0.79
N ARG A 44 5.09 -18.20 -1.98
CA ARG A 44 5.38 -18.97 -3.20
C ARG A 44 6.76 -19.62 -3.18
N SER A 45 7.69 -19.08 -2.38
CA SER A 45 9.02 -19.66 -2.15
C SER A 45 9.09 -20.64 -0.97
N GLY A 46 7.96 -20.96 -0.32
CA GLY A 46 7.94 -21.85 0.84
C GLY A 46 8.54 -21.25 2.12
N LEU A 47 8.64 -19.92 2.18
CA LEU A 47 9.20 -19.19 3.32
C LEU A 47 8.08 -18.60 4.21
N PRO A 48 8.34 -18.37 5.50
CA PRO A 48 7.45 -17.59 6.36
C PRO A 48 7.21 -16.19 5.78
N ARG A 49 5.97 -15.69 5.88
CA ARG A 49 5.66 -14.37 5.32
C ARG A 49 6.10 -13.28 6.30
N PRO A 50 6.57 -12.12 5.82
CA PRO A 50 6.90 -11.00 6.71
C PRO A 50 5.75 -10.60 7.65
N SER A 51 4.50 -10.66 7.19
CA SER A 51 3.34 -10.34 8.04
C SER A 51 3.09 -11.30 9.20
N ASP A 52 3.68 -12.50 9.18
CA ASP A 52 3.52 -13.47 10.26
C ASP A 52 4.33 -13.06 11.52
N SER A 53 5.23 -12.07 11.39
CA SER A 53 5.94 -11.45 12.51
C SER A 53 5.14 -10.32 13.18
N ASN A 54 5.25 -10.25 14.50
CA ASN A 54 4.67 -9.17 15.31
C ASN A 54 5.19 -7.79 14.93
N ALA A 55 6.47 -7.66 14.58
CA ALA A 55 7.06 -6.36 14.21
C ALA A 55 6.34 -5.73 13.01
N VAL A 56 6.06 -6.54 11.99
CA VAL A 56 5.38 -6.11 10.76
C VAL A 56 3.87 -5.90 11.01
N SER A 57 3.23 -6.80 11.78
CA SER A 57 1.81 -6.66 12.10
C SER A 57 1.51 -5.40 12.92
N LEU A 58 2.33 -5.11 13.94
CA LEU A 58 2.16 -3.94 14.79
C LEU A 58 2.45 -2.64 14.04
N VAL A 59 3.49 -2.60 13.20
CA VAL A 59 3.80 -1.38 12.44
C VAL A 59 2.73 -1.08 11.40
N MET A 60 2.17 -2.09 10.74
CA MET A 60 1.06 -1.86 9.80
C MET A 60 -0.19 -1.35 10.50
N ARG A 61 -0.49 -1.84 11.71
CA ARG A 61 -1.58 -1.31 12.54
C ARG A 61 -1.31 0.14 12.94
N ARG A 62 -0.08 0.47 13.30
CA ARG A 62 0.35 1.84 13.66
C ARG A 62 0.22 2.79 12.46
N ILE A 63 0.78 2.44 11.30
CA ILE A 63 0.71 3.23 10.07
C ILE A 63 -0.74 3.53 9.70
N ARG A 64 -1.60 2.50 9.73
CA ARG A 64 -3.03 2.69 9.41
C ARG A 64 -3.70 3.68 10.36
N LYS A 65 -3.41 3.60 11.66
CA LYS A 65 -3.97 4.51 12.66
C LYS A 65 -3.49 5.95 12.41
N GLU A 66 -2.17 6.15 12.36
CA GLU A 66 -1.57 7.48 12.22
C GLU A 66 -2.00 8.19 10.94
N ASN A 67 -2.05 7.48 9.81
CA ASN A 67 -2.46 8.08 8.54
C ASN A 67 -3.93 8.47 8.53
N VAL A 68 -4.81 7.63 9.11
CA VAL A 68 -6.24 7.96 9.22
C VAL A 68 -6.46 9.12 10.18
N ASP A 69 -5.76 9.15 11.32
CA ASP A 69 -5.79 10.25 12.29
C ASP A 69 -5.28 11.56 11.66
N ALA A 70 -4.31 11.48 10.74
CA ALA A 70 -3.83 12.60 9.94
C ALA A 70 -4.78 13.01 8.79
N GLY A 71 -5.92 12.34 8.63
CA GLY A 71 -6.95 12.68 7.66
C GLY A 71 -6.87 11.97 6.31
N GLU A 72 -6.05 10.92 6.17
CA GLU A 72 -6.04 10.11 4.95
C GLU A 72 -7.43 9.50 4.69
N ARG A 73 -7.94 9.70 3.47
CA ARG A 73 -9.20 9.12 3.00
C ARG A 73 -9.00 8.48 1.64
N ALA A 74 -9.62 7.31 1.44
CA ALA A 74 -9.69 6.71 0.12
C ALA A 74 -10.52 7.62 -0.81
N LYS A 75 -9.98 7.89 -1.99
CA LYS A 75 -10.68 8.65 -3.03
C LYS A 75 -11.56 7.72 -3.85
N GLN A 76 -12.64 8.28 -4.39
CA GLN A 76 -13.55 7.61 -5.31
C GLN A 76 -13.78 8.53 -6.51
N ALA A 77 -13.94 7.95 -7.70
CA ALA A 77 -14.38 8.71 -8.87
C ALA A 77 -15.84 9.17 -8.67
N LEU A 78 -16.19 10.32 -9.25
CA LEU A 78 -17.59 10.74 -9.34
C LEU A 78 -18.40 9.72 -10.16
N ALA A 79 -19.69 9.59 -9.86
CA ALA A 79 -20.58 8.83 -10.71
C ALA A 79 -20.62 9.49 -12.10
N PHE A 80 -20.42 8.68 -13.14
CA PHE A 80 -20.47 9.12 -14.53
C PHE A 80 -21.57 8.34 -15.21
N GLU A 81 -22.66 9.04 -15.51
CA GLU A 81 -23.86 8.47 -16.08
C GLU A 81 -23.89 8.60 -17.60
N ARG A 82 -24.85 7.93 -18.23
CA ARG A 82 -24.98 7.94 -19.69
C ARG A 82 -25.27 9.35 -20.24
N THR A 83 -26.01 10.16 -19.49
CA THR A 83 -26.28 11.56 -19.81
C THR A 83 -25.00 12.40 -19.86
N ASP A 84 -24.09 12.19 -18.89
CA ASP A 84 -22.80 12.88 -18.85
C ASP A 84 -21.97 12.52 -20.10
N PHE A 85 -21.98 11.24 -20.48
CA PHE A 85 -21.33 10.78 -21.71
C PHE A 85 -21.91 11.43 -22.96
N ASP A 86 -23.23 11.46 -23.11
CA ASP A 86 -23.89 12.06 -24.26
C ASP A 86 -23.59 13.57 -24.37
N GLN A 87 -23.50 14.27 -23.23
CA GLN A 87 -23.10 15.67 -23.17
C GLN A 87 -21.64 15.87 -23.62
N VAL A 88 -20.69 15.09 -23.10
CA VAL A 88 -19.28 15.15 -23.51
C VAL A 88 -19.11 14.80 -25.00
N ARG A 89 -19.85 13.81 -25.51
CA ARG A 89 -19.82 13.45 -26.93
C ARG A 89 -20.32 14.58 -27.82
N SER A 90 -21.43 15.23 -27.45
CA SER A 90 -22.00 16.33 -28.25
C SER A 90 -21.07 17.56 -28.35
N THR A 91 -20.22 17.78 -27.35
CA THR A 91 -19.28 18.92 -27.31
C THR A 91 -18.00 18.68 -28.10
N HIS A 92 -17.63 17.41 -28.35
CA HIS A 92 -16.41 17.02 -29.08
C HIS A 92 -16.68 16.45 -30.49
N GLY A 93 -17.96 16.34 -30.89
CA GLY A 93 -18.36 15.96 -32.24
C GLY A 93 -18.35 17.13 -33.22
N LYS A 94 -17.15 17.57 -33.61
CA LYS A 94 -16.90 18.32 -34.86
C LYS A 94 -15.67 17.74 -35.55
#